data_AF-A0A368FRN9-F1
#
_entry.id   AF-A0A368FRN9-F1
#
_cell.length_a   1.000
_cell.length_b   1.000
_cell.length_c   1.000
_cell.angle_alpha   90.00
_cell.angle_beta   90.00
_cell.angle_gamma   90.00
#
_symmetry.space_group_name_H-M   'P 1'
#
loop_
_entity.id
_entity.type
_entity.pdbx_description
1 polymer ?
#
loop_
_entity_poly.entity_id
_entity_poly.type
_entity_poly.pdbx_seq_one_letter_code
_entity_poly.pdbx_strand_id
1 'polypeptide(L)'
;MYGPRLPGLPDSKSADNDSIPARQYLNAKGDMSNLKVTFELIDGSFLQLDQASQSVHVQLEFSVEWMDVRLAWDPVNFSDINYIYVRRSQIWIPDFTIRNSEKTEESLPEETQYSYITYFGLVSSFWNLVVRQPCTLKLEKFPFDTQTCMFWIYSNSAGLEEIFAEHRIVEGLDVSSWGNGEWNVLNVSVRDLIAYEGDRENEMQVGEYSIVIKRTTAYYVAIILIPCFLLTLIIILGLFMANPAELMGKLTIGLTGIMALVFLMGLAANSLPRTATVPNMSKF
;
A
#
# COMPACT_ATOMS: atom_id res chain seq x y z
N MET A 1 -7.87 0.62 -66.93
CA MET A 1 -7.72 -0.72 -66.35
C MET A 1 -8.83 -0.91 -65.33
N TYR A 2 -9.81 -1.72 -65.69
CA TYR A 2 -10.94 -2.09 -64.84
C TYR A 2 -10.52 -3.28 -63.96
N GLY A 3 -10.66 -3.14 -62.64
CA GLY A 3 -10.63 -4.25 -61.67
C GLY A 3 -11.98 -4.29 -60.92
N PRO A 4 -12.49 -5.46 -60.54
CA PRO A 4 -13.91 -5.64 -60.23
C PRO A 4 -14.30 -5.13 -58.83
N ARG A 5 -15.48 -4.50 -58.75
CA ARG A 5 -16.17 -4.11 -57.51
C ARG A 5 -16.70 -5.36 -56.80
N LEU A 6 -16.31 -5.54 -55.54
CA LEU A 6 -16.95 -6.48 -54.62
C LEU A 6 -18.27 -5.87 -54.08
N PRO A 7 -19.35 -6.66 -53.93
CA PRO A 7 -20.65 -6.18 -53.46
C PRO A 7 -20.62 -5.83 -51.96
N GLY A 8 -21.36 -4.78 -51.61
CA GLY A 8 -21.31 -4.09 -50.33
C GLY A 8 -21.69 -4.92 -49.10
N LEU A 9 -20.92 -4.72 -48.03
CA LEU A 9 -21.36 -4.98 -46.66
C LEU A 9 -22.18 -3.77 -46.17
N PRO A 10 -23.24 -3.98 -45.39
CA PRO A 10 -24.00 -2.88 -44.80
C PRO A 10 -23.19 -2.19 -43.70
N ASP A 11 -23.29 -0.85 -43.67
CA ASP A 11 -22.81 -0.01 -42.58
C ASP A 11 -23.50 -0.39 -41.25
N SER A 12 -22.81 -1.10 -40.37
CA SER A 12 -23.23 -1.24 -38.97
C SER A 12 -22.54 -0.18 -38.11
N LYS A 13 -23.35 0.83 -37.77
CA LYS A 13 -23.10 1.88 -36.80
C LYS A 13 -22.65 1.33 -35.44
N SER A 14 -21.86 2.17 -34.77
CA SER A 14 -21.54 2.22 -33.33
C SER A 14 -21.11 0.92 -32.67
N ALA A 15 -19.80 0.84 -32.43
CA ALA A 15 -19.25 0.10 -31.30
C ALA A 15 -19.90 0.62 -30.00
N ASP A 16 -20.87 -0.14 -29.48
CA ASP A 16 -21.29 0.02 -28.10
C ASP A 16 -20.16 -0.52 -27.21
N ASN A 17 -19.67 0.40 -26.39
CA ASN A 17 -18.68 0.20 -25.35
C ASN A 17 -19.36 -0.51 -24.16
N ASP A 18 -19.88 -1.71 -24.40
CA ASP A 18 -20.48 -2.53 -23.36
C ASP A 18 -19.36 -3.31 -22.66
N SER A 19 -18.69 -2.64 -21.73
CA SER A 19 -18.05 -3.33 -20.62
C SER A 19 -19.16 -4.09 -19.87
N ILE A 20 -19.35 -5.36 -20.21
CA ILE A 20 -20.24 -6.27 -19.50
C ILE A 20 -19.83 -6.22 -18.01
N PRO A 21 -20.70 -5.75 -17.09
CA PRO A 21 -20.37 -5.71 -15.67
C PRO A 21 -19.98 -7.11 -15.18
N ALA A 22 -19.00 -7.21 -14.27
CA ALA A 22 -18.56 -8.48 -13.67
C ALA A 22 -19.75 -9.39 -13.25
N ARG A 23 -20.84 -8.77 -12.78
CA ARG A 23 -22.10 -9.40 -12.39
C ARG A 23 -22.84 -10.16 -13.51
N GLN A 24 -22.70 -9.75 -14.78
CA GLN A 24 -23.28 -10.47 -15.92
C GLN A 24 -22.43 -11.68 -16.34
N TYR A 25 -21.11 -11.69 -16.07
CA TYR A 25 -20.27 -12.86 -16.32
C TYR A 25 -20.59 -14.02 -15.37
N LEU A 26 -20.89 -13.72 -14.09
CA LEU A 26 -21.20 -14.74 -13.08
C LEU A 26 -22.51 -15.49 -13.36
N ASN A 27 -23.51 -14.82 -13.97
CA ASN A 27 -24.85 -15.37 -14.15
C ASN A 27 -25.10 -16.06 -15.51
N ALA A 28 -24.22 -15.88 -16.50
CA ALA A 28 -24.58 -16.15 -17.89
C ALA A 28 -24.41 -17.61 -18.36
N LYS A 29 -23.70 -18.51 -17.66
CA LYS A 29 -23.51 -19.90 -18.17
C LYS A 29 -23.03 -20.98 -17.19
N GLY A 30 -22.86 -20.68 -15.92
CA GLY A 30 -22.49 -21.63 -14.89
C GLY A 30 -22.79 -21.02 -13.55
N ASP A 31 -23.38 -21.80 -12.65
CA ASP A 31 -23.64 -21.39 -11.28
C ASP A 31 -22.29 -21.16 -10.57
N MET A 32 -21.78 -19.91 -10.63
CA MET A 32 -20.60 -19.46 -9.88
C MET A 32 -20.97 -19.01 -8.46
N SER A 33 -22.03 -19.58 -7.88
CA SER A 33 -22.32 -19.38 -6.46
C SER A 33 -21.14 -19.92 -5.64
N ASN A 34 -20.59 -19.08 -4.74
CA ASN A 34 -19.41 -19.36 -3.92
C ASN A 34 -18.07 -19.49 -4.70
N LEU A 35 -17.73 -18.50 -5.52
CA LEU A 35 -16.38 -18.45 -6.12
C LEU A 35 -15.33 -18.20 -5.02
N LYS A 36 -14.43 -19.16 -4.81
CA LYS A 36 -13.26 -18.96 -3.97
C LYS A 36 -12.17 -18.21 -4.74
N VAL A 37 -11.78 -17.06 -4.22
CA VAL A 37 -10.65 -16.24 -4.71
C VAL A 37 -9.62 -16.19 -3.59
N THR A 38 -8.39 -16.59 -3.88
CA THR A 38 -7.30 -16.54 -2.91
C THR A 38 -6.34 -15.42 -3.26
N PHE A 39 -6.16 -14.46 -2.36
CA PHE A 39 -5.20 -13.37 -2.43
C PHE A 39 -3.97 -13.74 -1.61
N GLU A 40 -2.83 -13.87 -2.26
CA GLU A 40 -1.56 -14.17 -1.60
C GLU A 40 -0.59 -13.01 -1.79
N LEU A 41 -0.19 -12.37 -0.69
CA LEU A 41 0.88 -11.38 -0.71
C LEU A 41 2.22 -12.11 -0.91
N ILE A 42 2.88 -11.85 -2.04
CA ILE A 42 4.11 -12.53 -2.44
C ILE A 42 5.36 -11.63 -2.33
N ASP A 43 5.21 -10.32 -2.53
CA ASP A 43 6.31 -9.36 -2.39
C ASP A 43 5.78 -7.95 -2.10
N GLY A 44 6.67 -7.02 -1.77
CA GLY A 44 6.32 -5.65 -1.46
C GLY A 44 7.54 -4.77 -1.20
N SER A 45 7.31 -3.48 -1.14
CA SER A 45 8.32 -2.49 -0.81
C SER A 45 7.67 -1.31 -0.11
N PHE A 46 8.31 -0.84 0.96
CA PHE A 46 7.96 0.42 1.60
C PHE A 46 8.60 1.57 0.83
N LEU A 47 7.78 2.47 0.30
CA LEU A 47 8.28 3.58 -0.52
C LEU A 47 8.61 4.78 0.36
N GLN A 48 7.60 5.31 1.07
CA GLN A 48 7.76 6.48 1.92
C GLN A 48 6.60 6.63 2.92
N LEU A 49 6.84 7.41 3.96
CA LEU A 49 5.81 7.93 4.86
C LEU A 49 5.89 9.45 4.85
N ASP A 50 4.85 10.10 4.34
CA ASP A 50 4.66 11.52 4.51
C ASP A 50 4.17 11.78 5.94
N GLN A 51 5.10 12.21 6.77
CA GLN A 51 4.83 12.52 8.16
C GLN A 51 3.84 13.68 8.32
N ALA A 52 3.88 14.68 7.44
CA ALA A 52 3.06 15.87 7.57
C ALA A 52 1.59 15.61 7.21
N SER A 53 1.35 14.85 6.14
CA SER A 53 0.00 14.41 5.74
C SER A 53 -0.46 13.13 6.43
N GLN A 54 0.42 12.48 7.19
CA GLN A 54 0.19 11.16 7.80
C GLN A 54 -0.24 10.11 6.77
N SER A 55 0.44 10.09 5.63
CA SER A 55 0.12 9.21 4.50
C SER A 55 1.27 8.25 4.22
N VAL A 56 0.98 6.95 4.16
CA VAL A 56 1.96 5.90 3.86
C VAL A 56 1.82 5.43 2.42
N HIS A 57 2.96 5.22 1.78
CA HIS A 57 3.08 4.75 0.41
C HIS A 57 3.80 3.41 0.40
N VAL A 58 3.13 2.38 -0.10
CA VAL A 58 3.67 1.03 -0.22
C VAL A 58 3.41 0.50 -1.61
N GLN A 59 4.34 -0.33 -2.09
CA GLN A 59 4.14 -1.17 -3.26
C GLN A 59 3.92 -2.59 -2.77
N LEU A 60 2.91 -3.28 -3.29
CA LEU A 60 2.54 -4.62 -2.86
C LEU A 60 2.28 -5.48 -4.09
N GLU A 61 2.79 -6.71 -4.08
CA GLU A 61 2.57 -7.68 -5.14
C GLU A 61 1.73 -8.85 -4.62
N PHE A 62 0.58 -9.06 -5.23
CA PHE A 62 -0.34 -10.13 -4.92
C PHE A 62 -0.39 -11.14 -6.06
N SER A 63 -0.27 -12.42 -5.71
CA SER A 63 -0.75 -13.51 -6.55
C SER A 63 -2.23 -13.73 -6.20
N VAL A 64 -3.12 -13.64 -7.18
CA VAL A 64 -4.54 -13.92 -6.99
C VAL A 64 -4.95 -15.09 -7.85
N GLU A 65 -5.56 -16.07 -7.20
CA GLU A 65 -5.93 -17.35 -7.81
C GLU A 65 -7.43 -17.60 -7.66
N TRP A 66 -8.06 -18.05 -8.74
CA TRP A 66 -9.47 -18.47 -8.72
C TRP A 66 -9.72 -19.56 -9.76
N MET A 67 -10.82 -20.29 -9.59
CA MET A 67 -11.24 -21.32 -10.52
C MET A 67 -12.30 -20.78 -11.48
N ASP A 68 -12.06 -20.85 -12.78
CA ASP A 68 -13.05 -20.56 -13.82
C ASP A 68 -13.28 -21.79 -14.70
N VAL A 69 -14.37 -22.51 -14.42
CA VAL A 69 -14.74 -23.73 -15.15
C VAL A 69 -15.02 -23.51 -16.64
N ARG A 70 -15.30 -22.26 -17.07
CA ARG A 70 -15.54 -21.93 -18.48
C ARG A 70 -14.25 -21.89 -19.29
N LEU A 71 -13.12 -21.73 -18.61
CA LEU A 71 -11.78 -21.69 -19.20
C LEU A 71 -11.08 -23.04 -19.12
N ALA A 72 -11.75 -24.11 -18.67
CA ALA A 72 -11.21 -25.46 -18.68
C ALA A 72 -11.31 -26.11 -20.07
N TRP A 73 -10.31 -26.92 -20.42
CA TRP A 73 -10.28 -27.71 -21.66
C TRP A 73 -9.66 -29.09 -21.41
N ASP A 74 -9.93 -30.03 -22.31
CA ASP A 74 -9.27 -31.34 -22.31
C ASP A 74 -7.98 -31.27 -23.15
N PRO A 75 -6.78 -31.44 -22.56
CA PRO A 75 -5.50 -31.34 -23.28
C PRO A 75 -5.44 -32.25 -24.51
N VAL A 76 -6.11 -33.40 -24.50
CA VAL A 76 -6.12 -34.37 -25.62
C VAL A 76 -6.69 -33.73 -26.90
N ASN A 77 -7.63 -32.81 -26.76
CA ASN A 77 -8.23 -32.11 -27.90
C ASN A 77 -7.39 -30.91 -28.39
N PHE A 78 -6.35 -30.53 -27.65
CA PHE A 78 -5.53 -29.35 -27.89
C PHE A 78 -4.03 -29.64 -27.86
N SER A 79 -3.61 -30.79 -28.44
CA SER A 79 -2.20 -31.16 -28.57
C SER A 79 -1.43 -31.21 -27.23
N ASP A 80 -2.08 -31.72 -26.19
CA ASP A 80 -1.54 -31.86 -24.83
C ASP A 80 -1.08 -30.54 -24.18
N ILE A 81 -1.66 -29.41 -24.61
CA ILE A 81 -1.43 -28.11 -23.98
C ILE A 81 -2.07 -28.11 -22.60
N ASN A 82 -1.25 -27.99 -21.55
CA ASN A 82 -1.71 -28.02 -20.15
C ASN A 82 -1.93 -26.62 -19.56
N TYR A 83 -1.41 -25.57 -20.19
CA TYR A 83 -1.57 -24.19 -19.74
C TYR A 83 -1.44 -23.20 -20.89
N ILE A 84 -2.01 -22.02 -20.72
CA ILE A 84 -1.92 -20.89 -21.64
C ILE A 84 -1.74 -19.57 -20.87
N TYR A 85 -1.18 -18.57 -21.55
CA TYR A 85 -1.18 -17.19 -21.08
C TYR A 85 -2.19 -16.38 -21.89
N VAL A 86 -3.11 -15.71 -21.21
CA VAL A 86 -4.16 -14.89 -21.82
C VAL A 86 -4.13 -13.51 -21.21
N ARG A 87 -4.38 -12.45 -21.99
CA ARG A 87 -4.44 -11.09 -21.43
C ARG A 87 -5.59 -10.97 -20.45
N ARG A 88 -5.38 -10.23 -19.35
CA ARG A 88 -6.42 -9.99 -18.33
C ARG A 88 -7.72 -9.45 -18.93
N SER A 89 -7.62 -8.53 -19.90
CA SER A 89 -8.78 -7.92 -20.58
C SER A 89 -9.64 -8.90 -21.41
N GLN A 90 -9.19 -10.14 -21.63
CA GLN A 90 -9.94 -11.14 -22.40
C GLN A 90 -10.69 -12.14 -21.53
N ILE A 91 -10.50 -12.08 -20.20
CA ILE A 91 -11.14 -12.97 -19.24
C ILE A 91 -11.82 -12.16 -18.15
N TRP A 92 -12.72 -12.81 -17.40
CA TRP A 92 -13.22 -12.22 -16.17
C TRP A 92 -12.12 -12.24 -15.11
N ILE A 93 -12.00 -11.14 -14.35
CA ILE A 93 -11.10 -11.02 -13.20
C ILE A 93 -11.90 -10.60 -11.96
N PRO A 94 -11.53 -11.07 -10.75
CA PRO A 94 -12.19 -10.63 -9.52
C PRO A 94 -11.92 -9.15 -9.25
N ASP A 95 -12.95 -8.42 -8.83
CA ASP A 95 -12.81 -7.04 -8.39
C ASP A 95 -12.42 -6.96 -6.92
N PHE A 96 -11.56 -6.02 -6.58
CA PHE A 96 -11.23 -5.70 -5.20
C PHE A 96 -10.82 -4.24 -5.06
N THR A 97 -11.01 -3.70 -3.87
CA THR A 97 -10.75 -2.30 -3.54
C THR A 97 -10.07 -2.21 -2.19
N ILE A 98 -9.16 -1.23 -2.04
CA ILE A 98 -8.53 -0.91 -0.75
C ILE A 98 -9.33 0.20 -0.08
N ARG A 99 -10.09 -0.14 0.98
CA ARG A 99 -11.11 0.72 1.59
C ARG A 99 -10.62 2.09 2.02
N ASN A 100 -9.46 2.11 2.65
CA ASN A 100 -8.87 3.30 3.25
C ASN A 100 -7.78 3.92 2.38
N SER A 101 -7.68 3.55 1.11
CA SER A 101 -6.73 4.18 0.19
C SER A 101 -7.18 5.59 -0.20
N GLU A 102 -6.23 6.54 -0.21
CA GLU A 102 -6.40 7.83 -0.90
C GLU A 102 -6.26 7.63 -2.41
N LYS A 103 -5.34 6.73 -2.80
CA LYS A 103 -5.03 6.43 -4.19
C LYS A 103 -4.47 5.02 -4.28
N THR A 104 -4.95 4.25 -5.24
CA THR A 104 -4.41 2.93 -5.59
C THR A 104 -4.17 2.90 -7.09
N GLU A 105 -2.97 2.53 -7.51
CA GLU A 105 -2.57 2.43 -8.92
C GLU A 105 -1.88 1.10 -9.17
N GLU A 106 -2.16 0.45 -10.30
CA GLU A 106 -1.34 -0.67 -10.75
C GLU A 106 -0.05 -0.17 -11.40
N SER A 107 1.06 -0.84 -11.13
CA SER A 107 2.37 -0.48 -11.69
C SER A 107 2.46 -0.68 -13.21
N LEU A 108 1.61 -1.54 -13.77
CA LEU A 108 1.55 -1.84 -15.20
C LEU A 108 0.14 -1.57 -15.74
N PRO A 109 0.02 -1.11 -17.01
CA PRO A 109 -1.28 -0.99 -17.67
C PRO A 109 -1.95 -2.35 -17.85
N GLU A 110 -3.28 -2.37 -17.71
CA GLU A 110 -4.10 -3.59 -17.80
C GLU A 110 -3.89 -4.36 -19.11
N GLU A 111 -3.69 -3.64 -20.22
CA GLU A 111 -3.55 -4.23 -21.55
C GLU A 111 -2.25 -5.04 -21.72
N THR A 112 -1.27 -4.81 -20.83
CA THR A 112 0.03 -5.49 -20.86
C THR A 112 0.12 -6.68 -19.92
N GLN A 113 -0.93 -6.94 -19.13
CA GLN A 113 -0.93 -7.94 -18.08
C GLN A 113 -1.58 -9.24 -18.56
N TYR A 114 -0.95 -10.36 -18.20
CA TYR A 114 -1.35 -11.70 -18.58
C TYR A 114 -1.69 -12.54 -17.35
N SER A 115 -2.69 -13.40 -17.50
CA SER A 115 -3.04 -14.43 -16.55
C SER A 115 -2.56 -15.79 -17.06
N TYR A 116 -2.04 -16.59 -16.14
CA TYR A 116 -1.72 -17.99 -16.37
C TYR A 116 -2.98 -18.83 -16.12
N ILE A 117 -3.37 -19.64 -17.10
CA ILE A 117 -4.57 -20.48 -17.01
C ILE A 117 -4.15 -21.92 -17.26
N THR A 118 -4.57 -22.82 -16.37
CA THR A 118 -4.36 -24.27 -16.51
C THR A 118 -5.54 -24.95 -17.21
N TYR A 119 -5.30 -26.13 -17.79
CA TYR A 119 -6.33 -26.90 -18.48
C TYR A 119 -7.56 -27.24 -17.64
N PHE A 120 -7.40 -27.35 -16.32
CA PHE A 120 -8.50 -27.63 -15.39
C PHE A 120 -9.22 -26.36 -14.91
N GLY A 121 -8.87 -25.18 -15.43
CA GLY A 121 -9.57 -23.92 -15.17
C GLY A 121 -9.05 -23.10 -13.99
N LEU A 122 -7.92 -23.47 -13.37
CA LEU A 122 -7.26 -22.59 -12.39
C LEU A 122 -6.62 -21.42 -13.13
N VAL A 123 -7.00 -20.21 -12.73
CA VAL A 123 -6.44 -18.95 -13.19
C VAL A 123 -5.57 -18.37 -12.09
N SER A 124 -4.36 -17.97 -12.44
CA SER A 124 -3.43 -17.26 -11.57
C SER A 124 -3.02 -15.96 -12.27
N SER A 125 -3.12 -14.84 -11.57
CA SER A 125 -2.75 -13.52 -12.08
C SER A 125 -2.07 -12.71 -10.98
N PHE A 126 -1.22 -11.77 -11.39
CA PHE A 126 -0.46 -10.93 -10.48
C PHE A 126 -0.98 -9.49 -10.51
N TRP A 127 -1.09 -8.89 -9.33
CA TRP A 127 -1.40 -7.48 -9.13
C TRP A 127 -0.26 -6.81 -8.42
N ASN A 128 0.34 -5.82 -9.06
CA ASN A 128 1.40 -5.01 -8.47
C ASN A 128 0.83 -3.62 -8.21
N LEU A 129 0.50 -3.36 -6.94
CA LEU A 129 -0.26 -2.20 -6.49
C LEU A 129 0.64 -1.19 -5.80
N VAL A 130 0.60 0.06 -6.22
CA VAL A 130 1.12 1.21 -5.49
C VAL A 130 -0.03 1.85 -4.72
N VAL A 131 0.03 1.73 -3.40
CA VAL A 131 -1.04 2.14 -2.49
C VAL A 131 -0.58 3.33 -1.67
N ARG A 132 -1.36 4.42 -1.75
CA ARG A 132 -1.26 5.58 -0.86
C ARG A 132 -2.47 5.57 0.07
N GLN A 133 -2.23 5.58 1.37
CA GLN A 133 -3.30 5.53 2.36
C GLN A 133 -2.96 6.35 3.61
N PRO A 134 -3.96 6.84 4.36
CA PRO A 134 -3.74 7.48 5.65
C PRO A 134 -3.27 6.45 6.69
N CYS A 135 -2.28 6.83 7.49
CA CYS A 135 -1.76 6.05 8.60
C CYS A 135 -1.50 6.95 9.82
N THR A 136 -2.28 6.77 10.88
CA THR A 136 -2.17 7.57 12.11
C THR A 136 -0.86 7.27 12.85
N LEU A 137 -0.02 8.30 12.98
CA LEU A 137 1.30 8.17 13.60
C LEU A 137 1.27 8.35 15.11
N LYS A 138 1.96 7.44 15.82
CA LYS A 138 2.21 7.48 17.26
C LYS A 138 3.59 8.07 17.52
N LEU A 139 3.66 9.36 17.86
CA LEU A 139 4.92 10.10 18.00
C LEU A 139 5.42 10.23 19.44
N GLU A 140 4.82 9.51 20.38
CA GLU A 140 5.19 9.57 21.81
C GLU A 140 6.65 9.23 22.07
N LYS A 141 7.27 8.39 21.25
CA LYS A 141 8.66 7.93 21.39
C LYS A 141 9.56 8.42 20.26
N PHE A 142 9.15 9.43 19.51
CA PHE A 142 9.98 9.99 18.43
C PHE A 142 11.39 10.36 18.94
N PRO A 143 12.48 10.08 18.21
CA PRO A 143 12.57 9.38 16.91
C PRO A 143 12.65 7.85 17.01
N PHE A 144 12.52 7.26 18.19
CA PHE A 144 12.56 5.81 18.45
C PHE A 144 11.18 5.16 18.31
N ASP A 145 10.37 5.66 17.38
CA ASP A 145 8.99 5.26 17.17
C ASP A 145 8.85 4.01 16.28
N THR A 146 7.74 3.32 16.47
CA THR A 146 7.28 2.19 15.65
C THR A 146 5.84 2.47 15.28
N GLN A 147 5.53 2.33 14.00
CA GLN A 147 4.22 2.61 13.45
C GLN A 147 3.58 1.33 12.93
N THR A 148 2.25 1.28 12.96
CA THR A 148 1.46 0.17 12.43
C THR A 148 0.41 0.76 11.52
N CYS A 149 0.55 0.50 10.23
CA CYS A 149 -0.39 0.94 9.22
C CYS A 149 -1.22 -0.26 8.76
N MET A 150 -2.53 -0.07 8.68
CA MET A 150 -3.48 -1.14 8.32
C MET A 150 -4.21 -0.75 7.05
N PHE A 151 -4.42 -1.70 6.15
CA PHE A 151 -5.32 -1.55 5.00
C PHE A 151 -6.27 -2.72 4.90
N TRP A 152 -7.44 -2.46 4.30
CA TRP A 152 -8.50 -3.44 4.14
C TRP A 152 -8.80 -3.67 2.67
N ILE A 153 -8.61 -4.91 2.21
CA ILE A 153 -8.95 -5.34 0.85
C ILE A 153 -10.29 -6.07 0.89
N TYR A 154 -11.21 -5.71 0.01
CA TYR A 154 -12.52 -6.35 -0.11
C TYR A 154 -13.07 -6.21 -1.54
N SER A 155 -14.00 -7.06 -1.95
CA SER A 155 -14.74 -6.89 -3.22
C SER A 155 -15.84 -5.85 -3.04
N ASN A 156 -16.00 -4.95 -4.01
CA ASN A 156 -17.04 -3.92 -3.98
C ASN A 156 -18.32 -4.38 -4.72
N SER A 157 -18.17 -5.30 -5.67
CA SER A 157 -19.26 -5.76 -6.53
C SER A 157 -19.94 -7.04 -6.06
N ALA A 158 -19.30 -7.80 -5.17
CA ALA A 158 -19.77 -9.10 -4.70
C ALA A 158 -19.82 -9.22 -3.18
N GLY A 159 -20.90 -9.81 -2.67
CA GLY A 159 -21.02 -10.21 -1.26
C GLY A 159 -20.39 -11.58 -0.98
N LEU A 160 -20.39 -12.00 0.28
CA LEU A 160 -19.81 -13.27 0.75
C LEU A 160 -20.43 -14.50 0.06
N GLU A 161 -21.71 -14.45 -0.33
CA GLU A 161 -22.39 -15.55 -1.02
C GLU A 161 -21.94 -15.73 -2.48
N GLU A 162 -21.40 -14.68 -3.10
CA GLU A 162 -20.93 -14.70 -4.49
C GLU A 162 -19.43 -14.98 -4.54
N ILE A 163 -18.63 -14.24 -3.77
CA ILE A 163 -17.17 -14.36 -3.72
C ILE A 163 -16.70 -14.57 -2.27
N PHE A 164 -15.98 -15.68 -2.06
CA PHE A 164 -15.22 -15.94 -0.85
C PHE A 164 -13.75 -15.58 -1.07
N ALA A 165 -13.29 -14.48 -0.48
CA ALA A 165 -11.94 -13.95 -0.62
C ALA A 165 -11.03 -14.40 0.53
N GLU A 166 -10.22 -15.42 0.31
CA GLU A 166 -9.22 -15.87 1.28
C GLU A 166 -7.95 -15.03 1.17
N HIS A 167 -7.46 -14.45 2.28
CA HIS A 167 -6.23 -13.67 2.26
C HIS A 167 -5.09 -14.39 3.01
N ARG A 168 -3.96 -14.58 2.32
CA ARG A 168 -2.78 -15.25 2.85
C ARG A 168 -1.50 -14.46 2.53
N ILE A 169 -0.43 -14.80 3.24
CA ILE A 169 0.93 -14.31 2.96
C ILE A 169 1.77 -15.52 2.61
N VAL A 170 2.62 -15.40 1.58
CA VAL A 170 3.48 -16.49 1.16
C VAL A 170 4.37 -16.98 2.31
N GLU A 171 4.52 -18.30 2.43
CA GLU A 171 5.36 -18.88 3.47
C GLU A 171 6.83 -18.46 3.30
N GLY A 172 7.44 -18.01 4.40
CA GLY A 172 8.84 -17.58 4.38
C GLY A 172 9.08 -16.20 3.77
N LEU A 173 8.04 -15.35 3.64
CA LEU A 173 8.19 -13.98 3.17
C LEU A 173 9.21 -13.19 4.02
N ASP A 174 10.32 -12.79 3.39
CA ASP A 174 11.33 -11.95 4.03
C ASP A 174 11.04 -10.48 3.77
N VAL A 175 10.59 -9.78 4.82
CA VAL A 175 10.27 -8.35 4.77
C VAL A 175 11.47 -7.46 5.11
N SER A 176 12.63 -8.02 5.42
CA SER A 176 13.79 -7.24 5.88
C SER A 176 14.33 -6.28 4.80
N SER A 177 14.16 -6.65 3.53
CA SER A 177 14.56 -5.85 2.35
C SER A 177 13.51 -4.82 1.93
N TRP A 178 12.30 -4.88 2.47
CA TRP A 178 11.20 -3.99 2.07
C TRP A 178 11.39 -2.56 2.58
N GLY A 179 12.26 -2.35 3.57
CA GLY A 179 12.55 -1.04 4.13
C GLY A 179 13.24 -0.09 3.15
N ASN A 180 13.32 1.17 3.55
CA ASN A 180 14.12 2.20 2.89
C ASN A 180 15.15 2.79 3.87
N GLY A 181 15.88 3.84 3.46
CA GLY A 181 16.92 4.45 4.31
C GLY A 181 16.41 5.01 5.65
N GLU A 182 15.12 5.32 5.77
CA GLU A 182 14.52 5.91 6.97
C GLU A 182 13.67 4.91 7.77
N TRP A 183 13.08 3.91 7.12
CA TRP A 183 12.11 3.00 7.73
C TRP A 183 12.46 1.54 7.43
N ASN A 184 12.54 0.74 8.49
CA ASN A 184 12.68 -0.71 8.37
C ASN A 184 11.30 -1.35 8.55
N VAL A 185 10.93 -2.28 7.67
CA VAL A 185 9.74 -3.09 7.84
C VAL A 185 10.07 -4.25 8.77
N LEU A 186 9.32 -4.38 9.86
CA LEU A 186 9.55 -5.40 10.88
C LEU A 186 8.69 -6.64 10.65
N ASN A 187 7.43 -6.43 10.27
CA ASN A 187 6.48 -7.51 10.12
C ASN A 187 5.32 -7.09 9.21
N VAL A 188 4.77 -8.06 8.51
CA VAL A 188 3.52 -7.94 7.75
C VAL A 188 2.63 -9.11 8.16
N SER A 189 1.39 -8.82 8.52
CA SER A 189 0.42 -9.84 8.92
C SER A 189 -0.92 -9.60 8.27
N VAL A 190 -1.63 -10.68 7.96
CA VAL A 190 -2.99 -10.63 7.39
C VAL A 190 -3.99 -11.27 8.34
N ARG A 191 -5.21 -10.74 8.38
CA ARG A 191 -6.35 -11.30 9.11
C ARG A 191 -7.59 -11.21 8.24
N ASP A 192 -8.29 -12.33 8.10
CA ASP A 192 -9.61 -12.34 7.48
C ASP A 192 -10.66 -11.88 8.49
N LEU A 193 -11.43 -10.88 8.10
CA LEU A 193 -12.54 -10.32 8.86
C LEU A 193 -13.82 -10.43 8.04
N ILE A 194 -14.96 -10.47 8.73
CA ILE A 194 -16.28 -10.35 8.11
C ILE A 194 -16.83 -8.98 8.50
N ALA A 195 -17.09 -8.15 7.49
CA ALA A 195 -17.70 -6.84 7.65
C ALA A 195 -19.15 -6.88 7.16
N TYR A 196 -19.97 -5.95 7.67
CA TYR A 196 -21.37 -5.81 7.29
C TYR A 196 -21.55 -4.45 6.62
N GLU A 197 -22.18 -4.43 5.44
CA GLU A 197 -22.55 -3.19 4.76
C GLU A 197 -24.04 -2.87 5.01
N GLY A 198 -24.32 -1.73 5.64
CA GLY A 198 -25.69 -1.26 5.89
C GLY A 198 -26.43 -2.04 6.99
N ASP A 199 -27.67 -2.45 6.70
CA ASP A 199 -28.39 -3.42 7.52
C ASP A 199 -27.75 -4.81 7.34
N ARG A 200 -27.75 -5.62 8.40
CA ARG A 200 -26.96 -6.86 8.59
C ARG A 200 -27.14 -8.00 7.57
N GLU A 201 -27.64 -7.74 6.37
CA GLU A 201 -27.91 -8.72 5.32
C GLU A 201 -26.75 -8.87 4.31
N ASN A 202 -25.90 -7.85 4.14
CA ASN A 202 -24.77 -7.92 3.21
C ASN A 202 -23.44 -8.15 3.95
N GLU A 203 -23.08 -9.42 4.10
CA GLU A 203 -21.77 -9.84 4.61
C GLU A 203 -20.70 -9.71 3.52
N MET A 204 -19.55 -9.17 3.88
CA MET A 204 -18.39 -9.04 3.01
C MET A 204 -17.15 -9.58 3.71
N GLN A 205 -16.34 -10.36 2.97
CA GLN A 205 -15.03 -10.77 3.45
C GLN A 205 -14.02 -9.64 3.23
N VAL A 206 -13.27 -9.33 4.28
CA VAL A 206 -12.29 -8.23 4.30
C VAL A 206 -10.95 -8.75 4.80
N GLY A 207 -9.92 -8.66 3.97
CA GLY A 207 -8.54 -8.90 4.38
C GLY A 207 -7.94 -7.68 5.05
N GLU A 208 -7.71 -7.73 6.35
CA GLU A 208 -6.96 -6.72 7.11
C GLU A 208 -5.46 -7.04 7.04
N TYR A 209 -4.72 -6.23 6.29
CA TYR A 209 -3.26 -6.29 6.22
C TYR A 209 -2.66 -5.25 7.14
N SER A 210 -1.75 -5.68 8.02
CA SER A 210 -1.03 -4.82 8.96
C SER A 210 0.46 -4.82 8.64
N ILE A 211 1.03 -3.64 8.36
CA ILE A 211 2.47 -3.44 8.15
C ILE A 211 3.03 -2.71 9.37
N VAL A 212 4.01 -3.33 10.03
CA VAL A 212 4.72 -2.75 11.17
C VAL A 212 6.06 -2.20 10.70
N ILE A 213 6.26 -0.90 10.86
CA ILE A 213 7.48 -0.20 10.45
C ILE A 213 8.18 0.46 11.63
N LYS A 214 9.51 0.48 11.61
CA LYS A 214 10.36 1.08 12.65
C LYS A 214 11.33 2.08 12.04
N ARG A 215 11.40 3.27 12.63
CA ARG A 215 12.27 4.34 12.18
C ARG A 215 13.75 4.03 12.43
N THR A 216 14.59 4.33 11.46
CA THR A 216 16.05 4.38 11.59
C THR A 216 16.43 5.68 12.31
N THR A 217 16.84 5.56 13.57
CA THR A 217 17.03 6.73 14.46
C THR A 217 18.36 7.44 14.32
N ALA A 218 19.37 6.79 13.71
CA ALA A 218 20.75 7.27 13.69
C ALA A 218 20.88 8.70 13.13
N TYR A 219 20.15 9.01 12.06
CA TYR A 219 20.12 10.34 11.45
C TYR A 219 19.62 11.41 12.43
N TYR A 220 18.48 11.17 13.09
CA TYR A 220 17.88 12.10 14.04
C TYR A 220 18.75 12.32 15.27
N VAL A 221 19.40 11.27 15.77
CA VAL A 221 20.34 11.36 16.90
C VAL A 221 21.55 12.21 16.51
N ALA A 222 22.15 11.96 15.34
CA ALA A 222 23.37 12.63 14.90
C ALA A 222 23.16 14.11 14.53
N ILE A 223 22.04 14.45 13.89
CA ILE A 223 21.81 15.78 13.32
C ILE A 223 20.94 16.66 14.21
N ILE A 224 20.06 16.09 15.04
CA ILE A 224 19.17 16.86 15.91
C ILE A 224 19.62 16.76 17.37
N LEU A 225 19.67 15.56 17.94
CA LEU A 225 19.89 15.42 19.38
C LEU A 225 21.31 15.80 19.83
N ILE A 226 22.35 15.33 19.14
CA ILE A 226 23.75 15.63 19.50
C ILE A 226 24.04 17.13 19.40
N PRO A 227 23.72 17.85 18.29
CA PRO A 227 23.95 19.29 18.21
C PRO A 227 23.16 20.09 19.25
N CYS A 228 21.90 19.72 19.51
CA CYS A 228 21.11 20.34 20.58
C CYS A 228 21.80 20.18 21.94
N PHE A 229 22.24 18.97 22.29
CA PHE A 229 22.93 18.70 23.55
C PHE A 229 24.26 19.46 23.67
N LEU A 230 25.06 19.50 22.61
CA LEU A 230 26.32 20.25 22.62
C LEU A 230 26.08 21.76 22.73
N LEU A 231 25.05 22.29 22.05
CA LEU A 231 24.68 23.69 22.15
C LEU A 231 24.19 24.05 23.55
N THR A 232 23.33 23.24 24.18
CA THR A 232 22.90 23.49 25.56
C THR A 232 24.06 23.45 26.54
N LEU A 233 25.00 22.52 26.35
CA LEU A 233 26.23 22.45 27.14
C LEU A 233 27.10 23.70 26.97
N ILE A 234 27.31 24.17 25.74
CA ILE A 234 28.07 25.39 25.45
C ILE A 234 27.40 26.61 26.08
N ILE A 235 26.07 26.72 26.02
CA ILE A 235 25.32 27.82 26.64
C ILE A 235 25.52 27.81 28.17
N ILE A 236 25.36 26.65 28.82
CA ILE A 236 25.54 26.50 30.26
C ILE A 236 26.99 26.86 30.64
N LEU A 237 27.99 26.27 29.99
CA LEU A 237 29.39 26.56 30.25
C LEU A 237 29.71 28.04 30.02
N GLY A 238 29.23 28.63 28.93
CA GLY A 238 29.43 30.05 28.61
C GLY A 238 28.81 30.99 29.64
N LEU A 239 27.64 30.66 30.21
CA LEU A 239 26.99 31.49 31.22
C LEU A 239 27.69 31.41 32.59
N PHE A 240 28.12 30.21 33.00
CA PHE A 240 28.68 29.96 34.33
C PHE A 240 30.21 30.15 34.42
N MET A 241 30.96 29.86 33.35
CA MET A 241 32.43 30.02 33.33
C MET A 241 32.89 31.40 32.88
N ALA A 242 32.04 32.17 32.18
CA ALA A 242 32.42 33.52 31.79
C ALA A 242 32.57 34.44 33.02
N ASN A 243 33.60 35.30 32.95
CA ASN A 243 33.95 36.21 34.03
C ASN A 243 32.74 37.04 34.48
N PRO A 244 32.53 37.25 35.79
CA PRO A 244 31.39 38.02 36.30
C PRO A 244 31.32 39.45 35.76
N ALA A 245 32.45 40.01 35.34
CA ALA A 245 32.57 41.36 34.81
C ALA A 245 32.07 41.52 33.36
N GLU A 246 31.89 40.43 32.60
CA GLU A 246 31.54 40.46 31.17
C GLU A 246 30.04 40.22 30.93
N LEU A 247 29.20 41.09 31.51
CA LEU A 247 27.74 40.99 31.40
C LEU A 247 27.23 40.91 29.95
N MET A 248 27.81 41.71 29.06
CA MET A 248 27.43 41.74 27.64
C MET A 248 27.76 40.42 26.92
N GLY A 249 28.89 39.79 27.23
CA GLY A 249 29.29 38.51 26.64
C GLY A 249 28.30 37.39 27.02
N LYS A 250 27.89 37.34 28.30
CA LYS A 250 26.88 36.38 28.78
C LYS A 250 25.53 36.56 28.09
N LEU A 251 25.07 37.81 27.93
CA LEU A 251 23.83 38.13 27.23
C LEU A 251 23.87 37.68 25.77
N THR A 252 24.99 37.92 25.06
CA THR A 252 25.16 37.49 23.67
C THR A 252 25.12 35.96 23.52
N ILE A 253 25.81 35.21 24.40
CA ILE A 253 25.78 33.74 24.38
C ILE A 253 24.36 33.21 24.64
N GLY A 254 23.65 33.78 25.61
CA GLY A 254 22.26 33.41 25.89
C GLY A 254 21.33 33.66 24.70
N LEU A 255 21.37 34.86 24.13
CA LEU A 255 20.53 35.23 22.97
C LEU A 255 20.84 34.39 21.73
N THR A 256 22.12 34.23 21.38
CA THR A 256 22.54 33.41 20.24
C THR A 256 22.19 31.94 20.43
N GLY A 257 22.32 31.42 21.66
CA GLY A 257 21.90 30.08 22.04
C GLY A 257 20.40 29.84 21.88
N ILE A 258 19.56 30.78 22.35
CA ILE A 258 18.10 30.70 22.16
C ILE A 258 17.75 30.73 20.68
N MET A 259 18.37 31.62 19.90
CA MET A 259 18.14 31.69 18.45
C MET A 259 18.51 30.39 17.74
N ALA A 260 19.65 29.76 18.10
CA ALA A 260 20.06 28.47 17.56
C ALA A 260 19.09 27.34 17.93
N LEU A 261 18.61 27.31 19.18
CA LEU A 261 17.61 26.34 19.62
C LEU A 261 16.27 26.50 18.90
N VAL A 262 15.80 27.74 18.71
CA VAL A 262 14.57 28.04 17.95
C VAL A 262 14.72 27.60 16.50
N PHE A 263 15.88 27.82 15.89
CA PHE A 263 16.18 27.35 14.53
C PHE A 263 16.14 25.82 14.44
N LEU A 264 16.78 25.10 15.37
CA LEU A 264 16.78 23.63 15.42
C LEU A 264 15.37 23.06 15.68
N MET A 265 14.60 23.67 16.58
CA MET A 265 13.20 23.30 16.79
C MET A 265 12.36 23.55 15.53
N GLY A 266 12.62 24.63 14.79
CA GLY A 266 11.95 24.92 13.52
C GLY A 266 12.23 23.86 12.45
N LEU A 267 13.48 23.39 12.34
CA LEU A 267 13.83 22.27 11.46
C LEU A 267 13.08 21.00 11.82
N ALA A 268 13.01 20.65 13.11
CA ALA A 268 12.28 19.48 13.59
C ALA A 268 10.75 19.62 13.37
N ALA A 269 10.18 20.79 13.62
CA ALA A 269 8.75 21.06 13.48
C ALA A 269 8.25 20.97 12.03
N ASN A 270 9.10 21.26 11.05
CA ASN A 270 8.77 21.11 9.63
C ASN A 270 8.74 19.65 9.16
N SER A 271 9.39 18.73 9.89
CA SER A 271 9.43 17.31 9.54
C SER A 271 8.35 16.48 10.24
N LEU A 272 7.70 17.00 11.28
CA LEU A 272 6.68 16.30 12.07
C LEU A 272 5.27 16.74 11.66
N PRO A 273 4.25 15.86 11.76
CA PRO A 273 2.86 16.26 11.59
C PRO A 273 2.44 17.28 12.64
N ARG A 274 1.51 18.14 12.24
CA ARG A 274 0.80 19.04 13.14
C ARG A 274 -0.34 18.29 13.84
N THR A 275 -0.03 17.25 14.61
CA THR A 275 -1.00 16.47 15.38
C THR A 275 -1.21 17.05 16.79
N ALA A 276 -2.39 16.83 17.36
CA ALA A 276 -2.74 17.27 18.71
C ALA A 276 -1.90 16.60 19.83
N THR A 277 -1.25 15.46 19.53
CA THR A 277 -0.33 14.77 20.43
C THR A 277 1.08 15.31 20.25
N VAL A 278 1.58 16.00 21.27
CA VAL A 278 2.96 16.52 21.29
C VAL A 278 3.92 15.32 21.40
N PRO A 279 4.88 15.16 20.47
CA PRO A 279 5.94 14.16 20.61
C PRO A 279 6.70 14.40 21.92
N ASN A 280 6.98 13.37 22.73
CA ASN A 280 7.73 13.54 24.00
C ASN A 280 9.23 13.78 23.73
N MET A 281 9.57 14.86 23.04
CA MET A 281 10.96 15.29 22.86
C MET A 281 11.54 15.95 24.14
N SER A 282 10.71 16.19 25.17
CA SER A 282 11.08 16.93 26.39
C SER A 282 11.46 16.07 27.60
N LYS A 283 11.55 14.74 27.46
CA LYS A 283 11.96 13.82 28.53
C LYS A 283 13.41 13.35 28.46
N PHE A 284 14.23 13.93 27.57
CA PHE A 284 15.66 13.68 27.47
C PHE A 284 16.45 14.94 27.80
#